data_AF-A0A972IQG7-F1
#
_entry.id   AF-A0A972IQG7-F1
#
_cell.length_a   1.000
_cell.length_b   1.000
_cell.length_c   1.000
_cell.angle_alpha   90.00
_cell.angle_beta   90.00
_cell.angle_gamma   90.00
#
_symmetry.space_group_name_H-M   'P 1'
#
loop_
_entity.id
_entity.type
_entity.pdbx_description
1 polymer ?
#
loop_
_entity_poly.entity_id
_entity_poly.type
_entity_poly.pdbx_seq_one_letter_code
_entity_poly.pdbx_strand_id
1 'polypeptide(L)'
;MKRIVVTGFLILVVSVAFSQFSLGVMVGQPTGLSARLEMGDNLSLDLGAAYSFFWISGVHIHADVVYVDRSLLRISDNSIPIYFGAGVRYIGAYWFGLSYSTISARVPIG
;
A
#
# COMPACT_ATOMS: atom_id res chain seq x y z
N MET A 1 12.60 -27.59 10.57
CA MET A 1 11.30 -26.97 10.92
C MET A 1 11.30 -25.45 10.72
N LYS A 2 12.21 -24.68 11.34
CA LYS A 2 12.26 -23.22 11.18
C LYS A 2 12.41 -22.73 9.72
N ARG A 3 13.25 -23.39 8.91
CA ARG A 3 13.45 -23.02 7.49
C ARG A 3 12.21 -23.29 6.62
N ILE A 4 11.48 -24.38 6.87
CA ILE A 4 10.27 -24.74 6.11
C ILE A 4 9.12 -23.76 6.41
N VAL A 5 9.01 -23.32 7.67
CA VAL A 5 8.02 -22.29 8.06
C VAL A 5 8.37 -20.94 7.44
N VAL A 6 9.65 -20.54 7.44
CA VAL A 6 10.10 -19.29 6.82
C VAL A 6 9.89 -19.33 5.31
N THR A 7 10.24 -20.44 4.63
CA THR A 7 10.01 -20.59 3.19
C THR A 7 8.52 -20.63 2.85
N GLY A 8 7.69 -21.33 3.63
CA GLY A 8 6.24 -21.35 3.44
C GLY A 8 5.58 -19.98 3.65
N PHE A 9 6.06 -19.20 4.64
CA PHE A 9 5.62 -17.82 4.85
C PHE A 9 6.05 -16.91 3.70
N LEU A 10 7.25 -17.09 3.17
CA LEU A 10 7.75 -16.33 2.01
C LEU A 10 6.97 -16.64 0.73
N ILE A 11 6.45 -17.86 0.57
CA ILE A 11 5.61 -18.28 -0.56
C ILE A 11 4.17 -17.74 -0.43
N LEU A 12 3.62 -17.62 0.79
CA LEU A 12 2.30 -17.00 1.00
C LEU A 12 2.30 -15.50 0.68
N VAL A 13 3.45 -14.85 0.84
CA VAL A 13 3.69 -13.44 0.48
C VAL A 13 3.77 -13.24 -1.04
N VAL A 14 3.95 -14.31 -1.83
CA VAL A 14 3.81 -14.28 -3.29
C VAL A 14 2.32 -14.17 -3.61
N SER A 15 1.86 -12.92 -3.54
CA SER A 15 0.59 -12.35 -3.97
C SER A 15 -0.36 -13.29 -4.72
N VAL A 16 -1.54 -13.47 -4.13
CA VAL A 16 -2.74 -13.82 -4.91
C VAL A 16 -3.05 -12.61 -5.79
N ALA A 17 -2.46 -12.59 -6.98
CA ALA A 17 -2.74 -11.61 -8.02
C ALA A 17 -3.77 -12.22 -8.97
N PHE A 18 -5.02 -11.76 -8.89
CA PHE A 18 -5.99 -11.92 -9.97
C PHE A 18 -5.80 -10.76 -10.95
N SER A 19 -6.25 -10.89 -12.20
CA SER A 19 -6.02 -9.90 -13.27
C SER A 19 -6.34 -8.45 -12.91
N GLN A 20 -7.19 -8.22 -11.90
CA GLN A 20 -7.62 -6.90 -11.46
C GLN A 20 -7.42 -6.68 -9.95
N PHE A 21 -6.88 -7.66 -9.21
CA PHE A 21 -6.77 -7.58 -7.76
C PHE A 21 -5.43 -8.12 -7.30
N SER A 22 -4.76 -7.36 -6.44
CA SER A 22 -3.48 -7.73 -5.87
C SER A 22 -3.51 -7.58 -4.35
N LEU A 23 -2.94 -8.56 -3.66
CA LEU A 23 -2.66 -8.51 -2.24
C LEU A 23 -1.15 -8.45 -2.01
N GLY A 24 -0.74 -7.59 -1.09
CA GLY A 24 0.65 -7.38 -0.73
C GLY A 24 0.84 -7.28 0.78
N VAL A 25 2.10 -7.34 1.17
CA VAL A 25 2.54 -7.07 2.53
C VAL A 25 3.32 -5.76 2.55
N MET A 26 3.06 -4.91 3.54
CA MET A 26 3.86 -3.74 3.83
C MET A 26 4.99 -4.15 4.78
N VAL A 27 6.21 -4.16 4.26
CA VAL A 27 7.41 -4.50 5.03
C VAL A 27 8.08 -3.21 5.53
N GLY A 28 8.40 -3.15 6.82
CA GLY A 28 9.01 -1.99 7.47
C GLY A 28 8.21 -1.53 8.68
N GLN A 29 8.43 -0.30 9.13
CA GLN A 29 7.57 0.33 10.12
C GLN A 29 6.79 1.48 9.47
N PRO A 30 5.44 1.44 9.49
CA PRO A 30 4.55 0.40 10.02
C PRO A 30 4.51 -0.88 9.15
N THR A 31 4.28 -2.05 9.75
CA THR A 31 4.15 -3.35 9.05
C THR A 31 2.67 -3.67 8.83
N GLY A 32 2.27 -4.20 7.67
CA GLY A 32 0.86 -4.41 7.39
C GLY A 32 0.53 -5.20 6.14
N LEU A 33 -0.71 -5.07 5.68
CA LEU A 33 -1.24 -5.65 4.46
C LEU A 33 -1.75 -4.54 3.55
N SER A 34 -1.45 -4.65 2.26
CA SER A 34 -2.02 -3.81 1.22
C SER A 34 -2.86 -4.64 0.26
N ALA A 35 -3.86 -4.01 -0.32
CA ALA A 35 -4.72 -4.57 -1.34
C ALA A 35 -4.93 -3.51 -2.42
N ARG A 36 -4.71 -3.86 -3.68
CA ARG A 36 -4.99 -2.97 -4.80
C ARG A 36 -5.98 -3.63 -5.75
N LEU A 37 -7.02 -2.88 -6.12
CA LEU A 37 -8.05 -3.27 -7.07
C LEU A 37 -7.99 -2.36 -8.29
N GLU A 38 -7.69 -2.91 -9.46
CA GLU A 38 -7.73 -2.22 -10.74
C GLU A 38 -9.17 -2.14 -11.24
N MET A 39 -9.67 -0.92 -11.39
CA MET A 39 -11.03 -0.58 -11.86
C MET A 39 -10.95 -0.14 -13.33
N GLY A 40 -10.58 -1.07 -14.22
CA GLY A 40 -10.37 -0.79 -15.65
C GLY A 40 -8.93 -0.41 -15.97
N ASP A 41 -8.72 0.19 -17.14
CA ASP A 41 -7.38 0.31 -17.71
C ASP A 41 -6.51 1.35 -16.98
N ASN A 42 -7.10 2.47 -16.54
CA ASN A 42 -6.35 3.62 -16.04
C ASN A 42 -6.68 3.97 -14.59
N LEU A 43 -7.49 3.18 -13.89
CA LEU A 43 -7.92 3.50 -12.52
C LEU A 43 -7.66 2.33 -11.59
N SER A 44 -7.15 2.60 -10.40
CA SER A 44 -6.97 1.61 -9.35
C SER A 44 -7.31 2.19 -7.98
N LEU A 45 -7.86 1.35 -7.11
CA LEU A 45 -8.07 1.62 -5.70
C LEU A 45 -6.99 0.90 -4.89
N ASP A 46 -6.22 1.66 -4.12
CA ASP A 46 -5.16 1.16 -3.25
C ASP A 46 -5.59 1.29 -1.78
N LEU A 47 -5.62 0.17 -1.07
CA LEU A 47 -6.00 0.07 0.32
C LEU A 47 -4.82 -0.48 1.11
N GLY A 48 -4.59 0.07 2.29
CA GLY A 48 -3.60 -0.51 3.17
C GLY A 48 -3.93 -0.32 4.64
N ALA A 49 -3.68 -1.37 5.41
CA ALA A 49 -3.78 -1.36 6.86
C ALA A 49 -2.47 -1.88 7.44
N ALA A 50 -1.84 -1.08 8.29
CA ALA A 50 -0.56 -1.39 8.91
C ALA A 50 -0.58 -1.02 10.39
N TYR A 51 0.29 -1.67 11.16
CA TYR A 51 0.49 -1.42 12.57
C TYR A 51 1.98 -1.17 12.85
N SER A 52 2.25 -0.16 13.67
CA SER A 52 3.60 0.12 14.18
C SER A 52 3.71 -0.41 15.60
N PHE A 53 4.76 -1.20 15.89
CA PHE A 53 4.96 -1.87 17.18
C PHE A 53 6.07 -1.26 18.06
N PHE A 54 7.00 -0.48 17.50
CA PHE A 54 8.20 -0.04 18.23
C PHE A 54 8.02 1.33 18.90
N TRP A 55 8.38 2.41 18.20
CA TRP A 55 8.55 3.74 18.79
C TRP A 55 7.24 4.46 19.06
N ILE A 56 6.28 4.31 18.16
CA ILE A 56 4.94 4.87 18.25
C ILE A 56 4.02 3.71 17.94
N SER A 57 3.30 3.21 18.94
CA SER A 57 2.37 2.11 18.75
C SER A 57 1.11 2.64 18.10
N GLY A 58 0.72 2.12 16.94
CA GLY A 58 -0.37 2.77 16.21
C GLY A 58 -0.82 2.07 14.95
N VAL A 59 -2.07 2.37 14.58
CA VAL A 59 -2.73 1.89 13.38
C VAL A 59 -2.58 2.93 12.28
N HIS A 60 -2.19 2.47 11.09
CA HIS A 60 -2.09 3.27 9.87
C HIS A 60 -3.01 2.65 8.84
N ILE A 61 -4.07 3.36 8.45
CA ILE A 61 -5.01 2.91 7.42
C ILE A 61 -5.02 3.95 6.31
N HIS A 62 -5.02 3.51 5.06
CA HIS A 62 -5.20 4.39 3.92
C HIS A 62 -6.09 3.79 2.85
N ALA A 63 -6.71 4.68 2.09
CA ALA A 63 -7.45 4.39 0.89
C ALA A 63 -7.14 5.47 -0.13
N ASP A 64 -6.52 5.09 -1.24
CA ASP A 64 -6.06 5.97 -2.29
C ASP A 64 -6.69 5.55 -3.63
N VAL A 65 -7.20 6.51 -4.40
CA VAL A 65 -7.62 6.30 -5.79
C VAL A 65 -6.50 6.79 -6.69
N VAL A 66 -5.93 5.89 -7.47
CA VAL A 66 -4.75 6.13 -8.31
C VAL A 66 -5.13 5.98 -9.77
N TYR A 67 -4.91 7.05 -10.53
CA TYR A 67 -4.99 7.06 -11.97
C TYR A 67 -3.62 6.73 -12.57
N VAL A 68 -3.62 5.89 -13.60
CA VAL A 68 -2.43 5.43 -14.30
C VAL A 68 -2.48 5.92 -15.74
N ASP A 69 -1.56 6.79 -16.12
CA ASP A 69 -1.40 7.23 -17.49
C ASP A 69 -0.16 6.59 -18.11
N ARG A 70 -0.38 5.67 -19.05
CA ARG A 70 0.69 4.94 -19.76
C ARG A 70 1.16 5.66 -21.02
N SER A 71 0.60 6.82 -21.34
CA SER A 71 0.80 7.53 -22.61
C SER A 71 1.57 8.85 -22.46
N LEU A 72 1.61 9.44 -21.26
CA LEU A 72 2.20 10.76 -21.02
C LEU A 72 3.72 10.82 -21.22
N LEU A 73 4.47 9.83 -20.75
CA LEU A 73 5.93 9.79 -20.91
C LEU A 73 6.31 8.66 -21.85
N ARG A 74 6.62 9.03 -23.10
CA ARG A 74 7.19 8.13 -24.10
C ARG A 74 8.62 8.54 -24.37
N ILE A 75 9.58 7.67 -24.04
CA ILE A 75 11.00 7.86 -24.33
C ILE A 75 11.36 6.81 -25.37
N SER A 76 11.54 7.25 -26.61
CA SER A 76 11.69 6.38 -27.79
C SER A 76 10.52 5.39 -27.88
N ASP A 77 10.79 4.09 -27.73
CA ASP A 77 9.81 3.00 -27.83
C ASP A 77 9.26 2.55 -26.47
N ASN A 78 9.77 3.11 -25.37
CA ASN A 78 9.33 2.75 -24.02
C ASN A 78 8.34 3.77 -23.46
N SER A 79 7.18 3.30 -23.01
CA SER A 79 6.28 4.11 -22.18
C SER A 79 6.61 3.94 -20.71
N ILE A 80 6.78 5.06 -20.01
CA ILE A 80 6.88 5.10 -18.56
C ILE A 80 5.50 5.49 -18.04
N PRO A 81 4.78 4.59 -17.36
CA PRO A 81 3.50 4.93 -16.76
C PRO A 81 3.69 5.95 -15.64
N ILE A 82 2.92 7.04 -15.67
CA ILE A 82 2.82 7.99 -14.57
C ILE A 82 1.62 7.62 -13.72
N TYR A 83 1.80 7.65 -12.41
CA TYR A 83 0.76 7.42 -11.42
C TYR A 83 0.49 8.72 -10.68
N PHE A 84 -0.77 9.15 -10.66
CA PHE A 84 -1.21 10.24 -9.80
C PHE A 84 -2.54 9.90 -9.18
N GLY A 85 -2.75 10.30 -7.93
CA GLY A 85 -3.98 9.97 -7.24
C GLY A 85 -4.31 10.91 -6.11
N ALA A 86 -5.44 10.62 -5.49
CA ALA A 86 -5.92 11.30 -4.31
C ALA A 86 -6.45 10.25 -3.33
N GLY A 87 -6.23 10.48 -2.05
CA GLY A 87 -6.64 9.54 -1.03
C GLY A 87 -6.72 10.14 0.34
N VAL A 88 -7.08 9.28 1.28
CA VAL A 88 -7.19 9.61 2.69
C VAL A 88 -6.40 8.62 3.52
N ARG A 89 -5.85 9.12 4.61
CA ARG A 89 -5.14 8.30 5.58
C ARG A 89 -5.54 8.66 6.98
N TYR A 90 -5.78 7.62 7.76
CA TYR A 90 -5.93 7.66 9.19
C TYR A 90 -4.67 7.14 9.87
N ILE A 91 -4.19 7.87 10.86
CA ILE A 91 -3.13 7.44 11.77
C ILE A 91 -3.68 7.57 13.18
N GLY A 92 -3.77 6.45 13.90
CA GLY A 92 -4.01 6.41 15.34
C GLY A 92 -2.73 5.99 16.03
N ALA A 93 -2.12 6.88 16.80
CA ALA A 93 -0.84 6.70 17.46
C ALA A 93 -0.99 6.85 18.98
N TYR A 94 -0.34 5.95 19.70
CA TYR A 94 -0.21 5.96 21.15
C TYR A 94 1.26 6.08 21.50
N TRP A 95 1.59 7.08 22.32
CA TRP A 95 2.95 7.36 22.76
C TRP A 95 2.95 7.85 24.20
N PHE A 96 3.62 7.11 25.11
CA PHE A 96 3.80 7.49 26.52
C PHE A 96 2.51 7.96 27.24
N GLY A 97 1.39 7.26 27.04
CA GLY A 97 0.10 7.58 27.68
C GLY A 97 -0.70 8.69 27.01
N LEU A 98 -0.18 9.30 25.94
CA LEU A 98 -0.88 10.26 25.10
C LEU A 98 -1.38 9.57 23.82
N SER A 99 -2.63 9.85 23.47
CA SER A 99 -3.30 9.31 22.28
C SER A 99 -3.46 10.41 21.25
N TYR A 100 -3.01 10.15 20.02
CA TYR A 100 -3.12 11.06 18.90
C TYR A 100 -3.80 10.36 17.73
N SER A 101 -4.82 10.98 17.17
CA SER A 101 -5.47 10.50 15.96
C SER A 101 -5.49 11.60 14.92
N THR A 102 -5.10 11.28 13.69
CA THR A 102 -5.07 12.24 12.59
C THR A 102 -5.69 11.63 11.35
N ILE A 103 -6.61 12.37 10.73
CA ILE A 103 -7.09 12.12 9.37
C ILE A 103 -6.41 13.15 8.47
N SER A 104 -5.81 12.67 7.39
CA SER A 104 -5.04 13.49 6.45
C SER A 104 -5.39 13.12 5.02
N ALA A 105 -5.41 14.11 4.14
CA ALA A 105 -5.43 13.87 2.70
C ALA A 105 -4.06 13.36 2.24
N ARG A 106 -4.05 12.59 1.16
CA ARG A 106 -2.85 12.05 0.51
C ARG A 106 -2.90 12.30 -0.98
N VAL A 107 -1.73 12.53 -1.55
CA VAL A 107 -1.53 12.61 -3.00
C VAL A 107 -0.42 11.61 -3.35
N PRO A 108 -0.78 10.35 -3.68
CA PRO A 108 0.18 9.40 -4.20
C PRO A 108 0.68 9.84 -5.59
N ILE A 109 1.99 9.83 -5.77
CA ILE A 109 2.67 10.06 -7.04
C ILE A 109 3.68 8.94 -7.27
N GLY A 110 3.84 8.49 -8.51
CA GLY A 110 4.74 7.40 -8.89
C GLY A 110 5.01 7.33 -10.37
#